data_AF-A0A4R5BP04-F1
#
_entry.id   AF-A0A4R5BP04-F1
#
_cell.length_a   1.000
_cell.length_b   1.000
_cell.length_c   1.000
_cell.angle_alpha   90.00
_cell.angle_beta   90.00
_cell.angle_gamma   90.00
#
_symmetry.space_group_name_H-M   'P 1'
#
loop_
_entity.id
_entity.type
_entity.pdbx_description
1 polymer ?
#
loop_
_entity_poly.entity_id
_entity_poly.type
_entity_poly.pdbx_seq_one_letter_code
_entity_poly.pdbx_strand_id
1 'polypeptide(L)'
;MARDVPRPSRRSRMRPRAVPAVRLLLATALIAPNAASAQDSVYTLTVDPNATGPIVDDTMYGIFYEDINRAADGGLYAELVQNRAFEYDPADNTDHVPLTST
;
A
#
# COMPACT_ATOMS: atom_id res chain seq x y z
N MET A 1 -25.86 34.82 67.67
CA MET A 1 -25.96 34.08 68.95
C MET A 1 -26.53 32.70 68.65
N ALA A 2 -25.67 31.69 68.51
CA ALA A 2 -26.03 30.27 68.65
C ALA A 2 -24.70 29.50 68.80
N ARG A 3 -24.54 28.85 69.95
CA ARG A 3 -23.41 28.02 70.35
C ARG A 3 -23.73 26.56 69.99
N ASP A 4 -22.68 25.76 69.76
CA ASP A 4 -22.44 24.37 70.21
C ASP A 4 -21.69 23.53 69.15
N VAL A 5 -20.46 23.05 69.40
CA VAL A 5 -20.02 21.83 70.17
C VAL A 5 -20.28 20.54 69.35
N PRO A 6 -19.51 19.42 69.39
CA PRO A 6 -18.19 19.09 69.97
C PRO A 6 -17.16 18.50 68.95
N ARG A 7 -15.91 18.31 69.42
CA ARG A 7 -14.85 17.55 68.72
C ARG A 7 -15.05 16.03 68.87
N PRO A 8 -14.64 15.23 67.86
CA PRO A 8 -13.94 13.99 68.18
C PRO A 8 -12.61 13.86 67.43
N SER A 9 -11.65 13.31 68.17
CA SER A 9 -10.26 13.10 67.79
C SER A 9 -10.12 11.99 66.75
N ARG A 10 -9.54 12.30 65.59
CA ARG A 10 -9.17 11.31 64.58
C ARG A 10 -7.71 10.91 64.76
N ARG A 11 -7.51 9.77 65.42
CA ARG A 11 -6.22 9.04 65.44
C ARG A 11 -5.94 8.40 64.07
N SER A 12 -4.68 7.97 63.97
CA SER A 12 -4.03 7.16 62.93
C SER A 12 -3.41 8.01 61.82
N ARG A 13 -2.07 8.21 61.82
CA ARG A 13 -1.00 7.21 61.52
C ARG A 13 -1.43 6.38 60.31
N MET A 14 -0.80 6.49 59.15
CA MET A 14 0.59 6.11 58.91
C MET A 14 0.99 6.65 57.53
N ARG A 15 2.27 6.99 57.35
CA ARG A 15 2.82 7.45 56.07
C ARG A 15 3.05 6.25 55.14
N PRO A 16 2.54 6.22 53.91
CA PRO A 16 2.92 5.19 52.96
C PRO A 16 4.18 5.60 52.19
N ARG A 17 5.13 4.65 52.12
CA ARG A 17 6.31 4.67 51.25
C ARG A 17 5.86 4.27 49.84
N ALA A 18 5.80 5.20 48.90
CA ALA A 18 5.58 4.87 47.49
C ALA A 18 6.16 5.98 46.60
N VAL A 19 7.44 5.89 46.20
CA VAL A 19 8.07 6.93 45.34
C VAL A 19 8.91 6.45 44.14
N PRO A 20 9.39 5.20 43.98
CA PRO A 20 10.23 4.90 42.80
C PRO A 20 9.42 4.58 41.51
N ALA A 21 8.23 3.99 41.60
CA ALA A 21 7.47 3.55 40.43
C ALA A 21 6.85 4.70 39.61
N VAL A 22 6.61 5.85 40.23
CA VAL A 22 5.94 7.00 39.59
C VAL A 22 6.84 7.71 38.58
N ARG A 23 8.17 7.66 38.76
CA ARG A 23 9.12 8.37 37.89
C ARG A 23 9.38 7.67 36.55
N LEU A 24 9.29 6.34 36.50
CA LEU A 24 9.51 5.58 35.27
C LEU A 24 8.31 5.67 34.32
N LEU A 25 7.09 5.78 34.87
CA LEU A 25 5.87 5.98 34.06
C LEU A 25 5.81 7.36 33.37
N LEU A 26 6.50 8.36 33.92
CA LEU A 26 6.47 9.73 33.40
C LEU A 26 7.44 9.93 32.21
N ALA A 27 8.49 9.13 32.11
CA ALA A 27 9.50 9.24 31.06
C ALA A 27 9.04 8.63 29.71
N THR A 28 8.17 7.61 29.73
CA THR A 28 7.61 7.01 28.51
C THR A 28 6.43 7.79 27.93
N ALA A 29 5.82 8.70 28.69
CA ALA A 29 4.68 9.48 28.24
C ALA A 29 5.03 10.62 27.26
N LEU A 30 6.32 10.91 27.06
CA LEU A 30 6.76 12.05 26.25
C LEU A 30 7.08 11.72 24.78
N ILE A 31 7.01 10.45 24.37
CA ILE A 31 7.19 10.05 22.96
C ILE A 31 5.84 9.57 22.43
N ALA A 32 4.92 10.51 22.25
CA ALA A 32 3.71 10.25 21.47
C ALA A 32 4.10 10.11 19.99
N PRO A 33 3.60 9.10 19.25
CA PRO A 33 3.79 9.07 17.81
C PRO A 33 3.08 10.28 17.20
N ASN A 34 3.82 11.11 16.46
CA ASN A 34 3.23 12.13 15.61
C ASN A 34 2.42 11.40 14.53
N ALA A 35 1.09 11.38 14.66
CA ALA A 35 0.23 10.96 13.57
C ALA A 35 0.36 12.02 12.47
N ALA A 36 1.10 11.70 11.41
CA ALA A 36 1.08 12.50 10.19
C ALA A 36 -0.36 12.47 9.65
N SER A 37 -1.05 13.60 9.65
CA SER A 37 -2.36 13.72 9.02
C SER A 37 -2.17 13.76 7.50
N ALA A 38 -2.83 12.86 6.77
CA ALA A 38 -2.98 13.02 5.33
C ALA A 38 -3.73 14.34 5.06
N GLN A 39 -3.12 15.23 4.28
CA GLN A 39 -3.81 16.44 3.82
C GLN A 39 -4.63 16.09 2.59
N ASP A 40 -5.95 16.05 2.75
CA ASP A 40 -6.87 16.01 1.61
C ASP A 40 -6.77 17.33 0.85
N SER A 41 -6.26 17.25 -0.38
CA SER A 41 -6.27 18.38 -1.30
C SER A 41 -7.63 18.46 -1.99
N VAL A 42 -8.25 19.63 -1.93
CA VAL A 42 -9.52 19.89 -2.60
C VAL A 42 -9.25 20.42 -4.01
N TYR A 43 -9.72 19.70 -5.02
CA TYR A 43 -9.63 20.10 -6.43
C TYR A 43 -11.01 20.42 -7.00
N THR A 44 -11.09 21.43 -7.87
CA THR A 44 -12.29 21.74 -8.65
C THR A 44 -11.99 21.57 -10.13
N LEU A 45 -12.74 20.70 -10.81
CA LEU A 45 -12.71 20.53 -12.26
C LEU A 45 -14.02 21.07 -12.84
N THR A 46 -13.94 22.12 -13.64
CA THR A 46 -15.09 22.66 -14.37
C THR A 46 -15.10 22.12 -15.79
N VAL A 47 -16.23 21.55 -16.21
CA VAL A 47 -16.42 21.01 -17.56
C VAL A 47 -17.49 21.83 -18.28
N ASP A 48 -17.20 22.31 -19.49
CA ASP A 48 -18.18 22.96 -20.37
C ASP A 48 -18.64 21.97 -21.44
N PRO A 49 -19.89 21.49 -21.40
CA PRO A 49 -20.41 20.53 -22.38
C PRO A 49 -20.71 21.15 -23.76
N ASN A 50 -20.72 22.49 -23.87
CA ASN A 50 -20.98 23.17 -25.14
C ASN A 50 -19.69 23.53 -25.89
N ALA A 51 -18.53 23.46 -25.21
CA ALA A 51 -17.25 23.64 -25.86
C ALA A 51 -16.95 22.46 -26.80
N THR A 52 -16.64 22.75 -28.07
CA THR A 52 -16.18 21.72 -29.02
C THR A 52 -14.66 21.69 -29.01
N GLY A 53 -14.08 20.58 -28.53
CA GLY A 53 -12.64 20.32 -28.57
C GLY A 53 -12.18 19.68 -29.88
N PRO A 54 -10.89 19.30 -29.97
CA PRO A 54 -10.39 18.47 -31.06
C PRO A 54 -11.14 17.15 -31.16
N ILE A 55 -11.21 16.60 -32.38
CA ILE A 55 -11.73 15.25 -32.60
C ILE A 55 -10.77 14.26 -31.93
N VAL A 56 -11.31 13.37 -31.09
CA VAL A 56 -10.61 12.18 -30.63
C VAL A 56 -10.79 11.11 -31.70
N ASP A 57 -9.72 10.78 -32.41
CA ASP A 57 -9.75 9.81 -33.50
C ASP A 57 -9.81 8.38 -32.95
N ASP A 58 -10.57 7.49 -33.59
CA ASP A 58 -10.71 6.09 -33.19
C ASP A 58 -9.34 5.36 -33.19
N THR A 59 -8.39 5.81 -34.01
CA THR A 59 -7.03 5.26 -34.07
C THR A 59 -6.15 5.63 -32.87
N MET A 60 -6.61 6.53 -31.99
CA MET A 60 -5.89 6.85 -30.75
C MET A 60 -5.88 5.69 -29.75
N TYR A 61 -6.76 4.70 -29.92
CA TYR A 61 -6.80 3.50 -29.10
C TYR A 61 -6.54 2.27 -29.96
N GLY A 62 -5.50 1.50 -29.61
CA GLY A 62 -5.11 0.29 -30.34
C GLY A 62 -4.28 -0.65 -29.48
N ILE A 63 -3.93 -1.79 -30.06
CA ILE A 63 -3.05 -2.80 -29.45
C ILE A 63 -1.77 -2.85 -30.27
N PHE A 64 -0.63 -2.74 -29.58
CA PHE A 64 0.67 -3.08 -30.16
C PHE A 64 0.95 -4.57 -29.97
N TYR A 65 1.48 -5.22 -30.99
CA TYR A 65 1.73 -6.65 -30.97
C TYR A 65 3.10 -6.99 -31.56
N GLU A 66 3.84 -7.81 -30.82
CA GLU A 66 5.13 -8.38 -31.17
C GLU A 66 5.17 -9.81 -30.61
N ASP A 67 5.87 -10.71 -31.29
CA ASP A 67 6.14 -12.03 -30.72
C ASP A 67 7.27 -11.94 -29.68
N ILE A 68 6.91 -11.50 -28.48
CA ILE A 68 7.79 -11.46 -27.32
C ILE A 68 7.11 -12.18 -26.16
N ASN A 69 7.89 -12.89 -25.34
CA ASN A 69 7.39 -13.65 -24.19
C ASN A 69 6.28 -14.65 -24.54
N ARG A 70 6.34 -15.28 -25.73
CA ARG A 70 5.33 -16.24 -26.23
C ARG A 70 3.95 -15.61 -26.44
N ALA A 71 3.89 -14.32 -26.80
CA ALA A 71 2.64 -13.63 -27.10
C ALA A 71 2.02 -14.09 -28.44
N ALA A 72 2.84 -14.57 -29.39
CA ALA A 72 2.34 -15.23 -30.60
C ALA A 72 2.32 -16.74 -30.44
N ASP A 73 3.45 -17.39 -30.64
CA ASP A 73 3.57 -18.84 -30.58
C ASP A 73 3.59 -19.29 -29.11
N GLY A 74 2.53 -19.99 -28.71
CA GLY A 74 2.26 -20.31 -27.30
C GLY A 74 1.37 -19.29 -26.56
N GLY A 75 0.85 -18.30 -27.28
CA GLY A 75 -0.06 -17.27 -26.76
C GLY A 75 -1.29 -17.11 -27.65
N LEU A 76 -1.35 -16.02 -28.42
CA LEU A 76 -2.49 -15.71 -29.28
C LEU A 76 -2.68 -16.74 -30.40
N TYR A 77 -1.59 -17.28 -30.95
CA TYR A 77 -1.69 -18.37 -31.90
C TYR A 77 -1.96 -19.68 -31.15
N ALA A 78 -3.10 -20.30 -31.45
CA ALA A 78 -3.63 -21.44 -30.70
C ALA A 78 -2.89 -22.77 -30.94
N GLU A 79 -1.67 -22.73 -31.47
CA GLU A 79 -0.81 -23.90 -31.61
C GLU A 79 -0.32 -24.36 -30.24
N LEU A 80 -0.42 -25.67 -29.99
CA LEU A 80 -0.02 -26.29 -28.73
C LEU A 80 1.33 -27.02 -28.85
N VAL A 81 1.76 -27.33 -30.08
CA VAL A 81 3.05 -27.98 -30.34
C VAL A 81 4.13 -26.93 -30.54
N GLN A 82 5.00 -26.79 -29.56
CA GLN A 82 6.20 -25.97 -29.67
C GLN A 82 7.21 -26.61 -30.64
N ASN A 83 7.92 -25.79 -31.43
CA ASN A 83 8.93 -26.24 -32.39
C ASN A 83 8.41 -27.25 -33.44
N ARG A 84 7.16 -27.07 -33.91
CA ARG A 84 6.55 -27.98 -34.90
C ARG A 84 7.33 -28.10 -36.21
N ALA A 85 8.11 -27.07 -36.56
CA ALA A 85 8.90 -27.02 -37.79
C ALA A 85 10.38 -27.41 -37.61
N PHE A 86 10.82 -27.74 -36.39
CA PHE A 86 12.22 -28.05 -36.06
C PHE A 86 13.19 -26.90 -36.38
N GLU A 87 12.78 -25.67 -36.09
CA GLU A 87 13.58 -24.44 -36.32
C GLU A 87 14.48 -24.08 -35.12
N TYR A 88 14.24 -24.68 -33.96
CA TYR A 88 15.01 -24.40 -32.74
C TYR A 88 16.49 -24.76 -32.86
N ASP A 89 17.37 -23.79 -32.59
CA ASP A 89 18.82 -23.96 -32.57
C ASP A 89 19.41 -23.57 -31.19
N PRO A 90 20.35 -24.37 -30.64
CA PRO A 90 21.08 -24.02 -29.41
C PRO A 90 21.82 -22.68 -29.46
N ALA A 91 22.13 -22.16 -30.65
CA ALA A 91 22.75 -20.85 -30.85
C ALA A 91 21.80 -19.70 -30.46
N ASP A 92 20.49 -19.88 -30.58
CA ASP A 92 19.49 -18.86 -30.21
C ASP A 92 19.19 -18.92 -28.71
N ASN A 93 19.13 -20.14 -28.15
CA ASN A 93 18.96 -20.39 -26.73
C ASN A 93 19.49 -21.78 -26.40
N THR A 94 20.29 -21.92 -25.34
CA THR A 94 20.91 -23.19 -24.95
C THR A 94 19.91 -24.30 -24.63
N ASP A 95 18.68 -23.93 -24.25
CA ASP A 95 17.62 -24.88 -23.92
C ASP A 95 16.82 -25.35 -25.15
N HIS A 96 17.12 -24.81 -26.34
CA HIS A 96 16.52 -25.21 -27.59
C HIS A 96 17.28 -26.39 -28.19
N VAL A 97 16.65 -27.56 -28.20
CA VAL A 97 17.17 -28.74 -28.91
C VAL A 97 16.31 -29.00 -30.15
N PRO A 98 16.82 -29.70 -31.18
CA PRO A 98 16.11 -29.85 -32.44
C PRO A 98 14.68 -30.39 -32.33
N LEU A 99 14.38 -31.18 -31.28
CA LEU A 99 13.07 -31.80 -31.08
C LEU A 99 12.18 -31.13 -30.02
N THR A 100 12.74 -30.39 -29.05
CA THR A 100 12.01 -29.86 -27.87
C THR A 100 12.72 -28.61 -27.29
N SER A 101 12.08 -27.90 -26.35
CA SER A 101 12.80 -27.00 -25.42
C SER A 101 12.56 -27.41 -23.97
N THR A 102 13.58 -27.31 -23.12
CA THR A 102 13.50 -27.65 -21.69
C THR A 102 13.49 -26.44 -20.77
#